data_AF-A0A183J580-F1
#
_entry.id   AF-A0A183J580-F1
#
_cell.length_a   1.000
_cell.length_b   1.000
_cell.length_c   1.000
_cell.angle_alpha   90.00
_cell.angle_beta   90.00
_cell.angle_gamma   90.00
#
_symmetry.space_group_name_H-M   'P 1'
#
loop_
_entity.id
_entity.type
_entity.pdbx_description
1 polymer ?
#
loop_
_entity_poly.entity_id
_entity_poly.type
_entity_poly.pdbx_seq_one_letter_code
_entity_poly.pdbx_strand_id
1 'polypeptide(L)'
;MGLFLNTVYKSVTSTVSDAREALFNSCVDAVATLNRHLHASTFSASLLSPKSLSLLPLYILGLMKHTAFSYGTSIKLDHRVMAMANFMWLPISLQMLEVHPNLYSLSSIAKQEGDLLLLPLSFENIEKDGVYLMDAGSYMYLYIGKDVPDSFCSSLFGVVKPLDIDPAMVSSPTLLNCYILI
;
A
#
# COMPACT_ATOMS: atom_id res chain seq x y z
N MET A 1 17.10 -2.21 0.04
CA MET A 1 17.40 -0.92 0.69
C MET A 1 17.82 0.18 -0.30
N GLY A 2 18.64 -0.12 -1.32
CA GLY A 2 19.18 0.93 -2.20
C GLY A 2 18.17 1.71 -3.06
N LEU A 3 17.12 1.08 -3.61
CA LEU A 3 16.21 1.78 -4.54
C LEU A 3 15.43 2.92 -3.87
N PHE A 4 14.80 2.66 -2.72
CA PHE A 4 14.01 3.66 -1.99
C PHE A 4 14.87 4.84 -1.53
N LEU A 5 16.01 4.55 -0.89
CA LEU A 5 16.97 5.56 -0.43
C LEU A 5 17.56 6.39 -1.58
N ASN A 6 17.95 5.76 -2.68
CA ASN A 6 18.49 6.46 -3.85
C ASN A 6 17.44 7.39 -4.48
N THR A 7 16.17 6.97 -4.49
CA THR A 7 15.08 7.82 -4.98
C THR A 7 14.88 9.04 -4.10
N VAL A 8 14.89 8.87 -2.77
CA VAL A 8 14.82 10.00 -1.83
C VAL A 8 16.00 10.94 -2.08
N TYR A 9 17.22 10.42 -2.11
CA TYR A 9 18.43 11.23 -2.33
C TYR A 9 18.34 12.03 -3.63
N LYS A 10 17.98 11.38 -4.75
CA LYS A 10 17.82 12.04 -6.04
C LYS A 10 16.73 13.11 -6.04
N SER A 11 15.64 12.88 -5.32
CA SER A 11 14.55 13.87 -5.18
C SER A 11 14.96 15.12 -4.41
N VAL A 12 15.93 15.00 -3.49
CA VAL A 12 16.49 16.10 -2.70
C VAL A 12 17.60 16.83 -3.45
N THR A 13 18.46 16.11 -4.18
CA THR A 13 19.58 16.72 -4.92
C THR A 13 19.18 17.32 -6.27
N SER A 14 18.08 16.85 -6.86
CA SER A 14 17.58 17.28 -8.17
C SER A 14 16.12 17.70 -8.04
N THR A 15 15.21 17.12 -8.81
CA THR A 15 13.78 17.34 -8.64
C THR A 15 13.03 16.01 -8.42
N VAL A 16 11.83 16.11 -7.84
CA VAL A 16 10.92 14.96 -7.72
C VAL A 16 10.54 14.41 -9.11
N SER A 17 10.47 15.26 -10.14
CA SER A 17 10.19 14.82 -11.51
C SER A 17 11.32 13.93 -12.04
N ASP A 18 12.57 14.36 -11.88
CA ASP A 18 13.75 13.60 -12.34
C ASP A 18 13.90 12.26 -11.59
N ALA A 19 13.54 12.24 -10.31
CA ALA A 19 13.54 11.02 -9.50
C ALA A 19 12.50 10.01 -10.03
N ARG A 20 11.30 10.48 -10.42
CA ARG A 20 10.23 9.63 -11.00
C ARG A 20 10.63 9.08 -12.36
N GLU A 21 11.20 9.91 -13.22
CA GLU A 21 11.66 9.47 -14.55
C GLU A 21 12.78 8.43 -14.41
N ALA A 22 13.71 8.63 -13.49
CA ALA A 22 14.77 7.67 -13.21
C ALA A 22 14.23 6.33 -12.69
N LEU A 23 13.22 6.35 -11.81
CA LEU A 23 12.54 5.14 -11.34
C LEU A 23 11.86 4.39 -12.48
N PHE A 24 11.13 5.11 -13.32
CA PHE A 24 10.43 4.53 -14.47
C PHE A 24 11.42 3.91 -15.46
N ASN A 25 12.47 4.64 -15.83
CA ASN A 25 13.50 4.16 -16.75
C ASN A 25 14.24 2.95 -16.16
N SER A 26 14.53 2.94 -14.85
CA SER A 26 15.12 1.77 -14.19
C SER A 26 14.23 0.52 -14.28
N CYS A 27 12.91 0.68 -14.18
CA CYS A 27 11.96 -0.42 -14.37
C CYS A 27 11.99 -0.95 -15.80
N VAL A 28 11.93 -0.03 -16.77
CA VAL A 28 11.93 -0.35 -18.20
C VAL A 28 13.22 -1.06 -18.58
N ASP A 29 14.37 -0.55 -18.13
CA ASP A 29 15.68 -1.13 -18.41
C ASP A 29 15.83 -2.54 -17.82
N ALA A 30 15.35 -2.75 -16.59
CA ALA A 30 15.37 -4.06 -15.94
C ALA A 30 14.54 -5.09 -16.74
N VAL A 31 13.30 -4.75 -17.07
CA VAL A 31 12.39 -5.64 -17.80
C VAL A 31 12.84 -5.84 -19.26
N ALA A 32 13.31 -4.79 -19.94
CA ALA A 32 13.81 -4.86 -21.30
C ALA A 32 15.08 -5.71 -21.41
N THR A 33 16.00 -5.60 -20.45
CA THR A 33 17.21 -6.42 -20.41
C THR A 33 16.87 -7.89 -20.20
N LEU A 34 15.93 -8.20 -19.31
CA LEU A 34 15.47 -9.57 -19.11
C LEU A 34 14.76 -10.14 -20.33
N ASN A 35 13.85 -9.38 -20.93
CA ASN A 35 13.19 -9.79 -22.16
C ASN A 35 14.21 -10.08 -23.26
N ARG A 36 15.26 -9.26 -23.43
CA ARG A 36 16.33 -9.52 -24.40
C ARG A 36 17.08 -10.84 -24.11
N HIS A 37 17.35 -11.15 -22.84
CA HIS A 37 18.03 -12.39 -22.47
C HIS A 37 17.13 -13.63 -22.60
N LEU A 38 15.85 -13.52 -22.26
CA LEU A 38 14.87 -14.60 -22.34
C LEU A 38 14.40 -14.87 -23.79
N HIS A 39 14.37 -13.84 -24.63
CA HIS A 39 13.94 -13.89 -26.03
C HIS A 39 15.08 -13.90 -27.04
N ALA A 40 16.29 -14.34 -26.65
CA ALA A 40 17.44 -14.39 -27.55
C ALA A 40 17.18 -15.19 -28.85
N SER A 41 16.12 -16.02 -28.91
CA SER A 41 15.77 -16.86 -30.05
C SER A 41 14.27 -16.95 -30.41
N THR A 42 13.37 -16.18 -29.77
CA THR A 42 11.92 -16.28 -30.05
C THR A 42 11.23 -14.93 -30.00
N PHE A 43 10.73 -14.47 -31.15
CA PHE A 43 9.92 -13.26 -31.29
C PHE A 43 8.52 -13.52 -30.71
N SER A 44 8.28 -13.12 -29.48
CA SER A 44 6.93 -13.08 -28.90
C SER A 44 6.65 -11.69 -28.36
N ALA A 45 5.49 -11.13 -28.69
CA ALA A 45 5.03 -9.82 -28.21
C ALA A 45 4.59 -9.83 -26.72
N SER A 46 4.71 -10.95 -26.03
CA SER A 46 4.38 -11.08 -24.61
C SER A 46 5.51 -10.61 -23.71
N LEU A 47 5.17 -9.81 -22.70
CA LEU A 47 6.10 -9.41 -21.65
C LEU A 47 6.34 -10.61 -20.69
N LEU A 48 7.42 -11.34 -20.89
CA LEU A 48 7.78 -12.46 -20.01
C LEU A 48 8.61 -11.95 -18.83
N SER A 49 7.92 -11.67 -17.72
CA SER A 49 8.59 -11.39 -16.45
C SER A 49 8.76 -12.66 -15.64
N PRO A 50 9.94 -12.95 -15.07
CA PRO A 50 10.05 -13.99 -14.05
C PRO A 50 9.18 -13.60 -12.84
N LYS A 51 8.68 -14.61 -12.12
CA LYS A 51 7.82 -14.42 -10.93
C LYS A 51 8.47 -13.56 -9.84
N SER A 52 9.81 -13.52 -9.79
CA SER A 52 10.57 -12.68 -8.86
C SER A 52 10.51 -11.18 -9.18
N LEU A 53 10.17 -10.80 -10.42
CA LEU A 53 10.16 -9.41 -10.88
C LEU A 53 8.78 -8.91 -11.30
N SER A 54 7.76 -9.78 -11.30
CA SER A 54 6.39 -9.36 -11.57
C SER A 54 5.87 -8.31 -10.58
N LEU A 55 6.43 -8.28 -9.37
CA LEU A 55 6.11 -7.28 -8.35
C LEU A 55 6.87 -5.95 -8.52
N LEU A 56 7.97 -5.93 -9.29
CA LEU A 56 8.80 -4.72 -9.42
C LEU A 56 8.02 -3.54 -10.04
N PRO A 57 7.29 -3.69 -11.16
CA PRO A 57 6.47 -2.61 -11.71
C PRO A 57 5.38 -2.13 -10.74
N LEU A 58 4.81 -3.04 -9.95
CA LEU A 58 3.79 -2.73 -8.95
C LEU A 58 4.36 -1.82 -7.84
N TYR A 59 5.52 -2.15 -7.28
CA TYR A 59 6.17 -1.33 -6.27
C TYR A 59 6.64 0.02 -6.81
N ILE A 60 7.14 0.07 -8.04
CA ILE A 60 7.55 1.34 -8.68
C ILE A 60 6.33 2.24 -8.90
N LEU A 61 5.21 1.68 -9.34
CA LEU A 61 3.95 2.43 -9.45
C LEU A 61 3.46 2.93 -8.09
N GLY A 62 3.55 2.10 -7.04
CA GLY A 62 3.22 2.49 -5.66
C GLY A 62 4.06 3.67 -5.19
N LEU A 63 5.37 3.64 -5.42
CA LEU A 63 6.28 4.74 -5.11
C LEU A 63 5.91 6.03 -5.83
N MET A 64 5.60 5.95 -7.12
CA MET A 64 5.22 7.11 -7.92
C MET A 64 3.92 7.77 -7.44
N LYS A 65 3.04 6.99 -6.79
CA LYS A 65 1.79 7.48 -6.17
C LYS A 65 1.98 7.94 -4.72
N HIS A 66 3.06 7.55 -4.07
CA HIS A 66 3.32 7.86 -2.67
C HIS A 66 3.49 9.37 -2.43
N THR A 67 3.12 9.87 -1.25
CA THR A 67 3.18 11.29 -0.87
C THR A 67 4.58 11.90 -1.01
N ALA A 68 5.61 11.09 -0.76
CA ALA A 68 7.01 11.47 -0.95
C ALA A 68 7.32 11.89 -2.40
N PHE A 69 6.83 11.14 -3.39
CA PHE A 69 7.19 11.30 -4.81
C PHE A 69 6.03 11.73 -5.72
N SER A 70 4.85 11.96 -5.17
CA SER A 70 3.69 12.40 -5.94
C SER A 70 3.95 13.78 -6.57
N TYR A 71 3.52 13.95 -7.82
CA TYR A 71 3.75 15.15 -8.64
C TYR A 71 2.40 15.69 -9.13
N GLY A 72 2.20 17.01 -9.04
CA GLY A 72 0.97 17.68 -9.51
C GLY A 72 -0.19 17.70 -8.51
N THR A 73 -0.09 17.02 -7.36
CA THR A 73 -1.05 17.15 -6.25
C THR A 73 -0.53 18.14 -5.22
N SER A 74 -1.40 19.04 -4.74
CA SER A 74 -1.07 19.93 -3.62
C SER A 74 -0.96 19.11 -2.34
N ILE A 75 0.28 18.83 -1.91
CA ILE A 75 0.61 18.12 -0.67
C ILE A 75 1.36 19.11 0.21
N LYS A 76 0.97 19.22 1.49
CA LYS A 76 1.70 20.06 2.44
C LYS A 76 3.15 19.59 2.53
N LEU A 77 4.09 20.54 2.50
CA LEU A 77 5.52 20.24 2.49
C LEU A 77 5.94 19.38 3.69
N ASP A 78 5.39 19.65 4.87
CA ASP A 78 5.70 18.89 6.09
C ASP A 78 5.37 17.39 5.95
N HIS A 79 4.22 17.05 5.34
CA HIS A 79 3.85 15.65 5.10
C HIS A 79 4.80 14.98 4.09
N ARG A 80 5.25 15.71 3.07
CA ARG A 80 6.20 15.19 2.09
C ARG A 80 7.57 14.94 2.72
N VAL A 81 8.07 15.90 3.50
CA VAL A 81 9.37 15.78 4.19
C VAL A 81 9.32 14.65 5.22
N MET A 82 8.22 14.53 5.96
CA MET A 82 7.99 13.40 6.87
C MET A 82 8.03 12.05 6.14
N ALA A 83 7.30 11.93 5.03
CA ALA A 83 7.28 10.72 4.21
C ALA A 83 8.67 10.37 3.65
N MET A 84 9.44 11.36 3.19
CA MET A 84 10.82 11.16 2.75
C MET A 84 11.73 10.70 3.91
N ALA A 85 11.57 11.29 5.09
CA ALA A 85 12.31 10.90 6.28
C ALA A 85 11.98 9.46 6.71
N ASN A 86 10.71 9.05 6.66
CA ASN A 86 10.29 7.68 6.94
C ASN A 86 11.06 6.65 6.08
N PHE A 87 11.19 6.89 4.78
CA PHE A 87 11.99 6.02 3.90
C PHE A 87 13.49 5.99 4.22
N MET A 88 14.01 7.00 4.92
CA MET A 88 15.42 7.04 5.33
C MET A 88 15.69 6.16 6.56
N TRP A 89 14.72 6.03 7.47
CA TRP A 89 14.94 5.42 8.79
C TRP A 89 14.15 4.13 9.05
N LEU A 90 13.03 3.90 8.35
CA LEU A 90 12.21 2.70 8.55
C LEU A 90 12.92 1.43 8.04
N PRO A 91 12.69 0.26 8.66
CA PRO A 91 13.14 -1.01 8.12
C PRO A 91 12.45 -1.33 6.79
N ILE A 92 13.13 -2.09 5.93
CA ILE A 92 12.67 -2.40 4.57
C ILE A 92 11.27 -3.04 4.53
N SER A 93 10.92 -3.84 5.54
CA SER A 93 9.59 -4.45 5.66
C SER A 93 8.48 -3.40 5.77
N LEU A 94 8.68 -2.37 6.60
CA LEU A 94 7.72 -1.30 6.76
C LEU A 94 7.68 -0.37 5.54
N GLN A 95 8.84 -0.13 4.90
CA GLN A 95 8.88 0.64 3.65
C GLN A 95 8.07 -0.03 2.53
N MET A 96 8.13 -1.37 2.45
CA MET A 96 7.35 -2.12 1.46
C MET A 96 5.85 -2.01 1.72
N LEU A 97 5.42 -2.07 2.99
CA LEU A 97 4.02 -1.88 3.39
C LEU A 97 3.53 -0.44 3.17
N GLU A 98 4.40 0.55 3.35
CA GLU A 98 4.08 1.96 3.11
C GLU A 98 3.85 2.24 1.60
N VAL A 99 4.55 1.50 0.73
CA VAL A 99 4.40 1.58 -0.73
C VAL A 99 3.24 0.75 -1.26
N HIS A 100 3.07 -0.46 -0.74
CA HIS A 100 2.02 -1.39 -1.12
C HIS A 100 1.39 -2.00 0.15
N PRO A 101 0.34 -1.35 0.69
CA PRO A 101 -0.35 -1.83 1.87
C PRO A 101 -0.97 -3.22 1.67
N ASN A 102 -1.13 -3.98 2.75
CA ASN A 102 -1.85 -5.24 2.71
C ASN A 102 -3.31 -5.02 3.11
N LEU A 103 -4.26 -5.50 2.32
CA LEU A 103 -5.68 -5.43 2.63
C LEU A 103 -6.19 -6.79 3.09
N TYR A 104 -6.79 -6.87 4.27
CA TYR A 104 -7.32 -8.08 4.86
C TYR A 104 -8.84 -7.99 4.98
N SER A 105 -9.54 -9.07 4.62
CA SER A 105 -10.97 -9.20 4.95
C SER A 105 -11.13 -9.71 6.38
N LEU A 106 -11.90 -8.98 7.19
CA LEU A 106 -12.22 -9.38 8.56
C LEU A 106 -13.45 -10.31 8.63
N SER A 107 -14.11 -10.55 7.51
CA SER A 107 -15.27 -11.45 7.43
C SER A 107 -14.95 -12.88 7.86
N SER A 108 -13.71 -13.35 7.64
CA SER A 108 -13.26 -14.69 8.06
C SER A 108 -13.07 -14.83 9.57
N ILE A 109 -12.68 -13.74 10.26
CA ILE A 109 -12.49 -13.76 11.72
C ILE A 109 -13.80 -14.04 12.44
N ALA A 110 -14.90 -13.43 11.99
CA ALA A 110 -16.21 -13.67 12.60
C ALA A 110 -16.70 -15.11 12.41
N LYS A 111 -16.20 -15.81 11.37
CA LYS A 111 -16.50 -17.22 11.14
C LYS A 111 -15.56 -18.17 11.89
N GLN A 112 -14.59 -17.64 12.66
CA GLN A 112 -13.54 -18.41 13.34
C GLN A 112 -12.72 -19.32 12.41
N GLU A 113 -12.70 -19.01 11.10
CA GLU A 113 -11.82 -19.66 10.14
C GLU A 113 -10.45 -18.97 10.24
N GLY A 114 -9.45 -19.68 10.76
CA GLY A 114 -8.24 -19.11 11.37
C GLY A 114 -7.27 -18.31 10.49
N ASP A 115 -7.56 -18.06 9.21
CA ASP A 115 -6.66 -17.33 8.31
C ASP A 115 -7.29 -16.04 7.78
N LEU A 116 -6.55 -14.93 7.93
CA LEU A 116 -6.88 -13.65 7.31
C LEU A 116 -6.63 -13.72 5.82
N LEU A 117 -7.68 -13.51 5.04
CA LEU A 117 -7.57 -13.50 3.59
C LEU A 117 -6.99 -12.16 3.11
N LEU A 118 -5.79 -12.21 2.55
CA LEU A 118 -5.14 -11.08 1.88
C LEU A 118 -5.84 -10.83 0.53
N LEU A 119 -6.38 -9.64 0.36
CA LEU A 119 -7.09 -9.19 -0.84
C LEU A 119 -6.19 -8.30 -1.70
N PRO A 120 -6.39 -8.33 -3.04
CA PRO A 120 -5.74 -7.36 -3.92
C PRO A 120 -6.20 -5.93 -3.61
N LEU A 121 -5.29 -4.97 -3.69
CA LEU A 121 -5.57 -3.53 -3.53
C LEU A 121 -6.34 -2.96 -4.74
N SER A 122 -7.61 -3.32 -4.84
CA SER A 122 -8.56 -2.77 -5.81
C SER A 122 -9.88 -2.47 -5.11
N PHE A 123 -10.52 -1.37 -5.50
CA PHE A 123 -11.86 -1.02 -5.01
C PHE A 123 -12.90 -2.09 -5.37
N GLU A 124 -12.65 -2.87 -6.43
CA GLU A 124 -13.53 -3.98 -6.85
C GLU A 124 -13.66 -5.09 -5.80
N ASN A 125 -12.69 -5.21 -4.88
CA ASN A 125 -12.71 -6.20 -3.81
C ASN A 125 -13.37 -5.69 -2.53
N ILE A 126 -13.88 -4.45 -2.53
CA ILE A 126 -14.50 -3.81 -1.38
C ILE A 126 -16.02 -3.84 -1.56
N GLU A 127 -16.68 -4.62 -0.73
CA GLU A 127 -18.13 -4.76 -0.67
C GLU A 127 -18.72 -3.80 0.38
N LYS A 128 -20.02 -3.49 0.24
CA LYS A 128 -20.71 -2.53 1.11
C LYS A 128 -21.06 -3.11 2.49
N ASP A 129 -21.14 -4.42 2.58
CA ASP A 129 -21.43 -5.22 3.77
C ASP A 129 -20.16 -5.83 4.39
N GLY A 130 -18.99 -5.51 3.83
CA GLY A 130 -17.69 -6.00 4.30
C GLY A 130 -17.00 -5.10 5.31
N VAL A 131 -16.13 -5.68 6.13
CA VAL A 131 -15.20 -4.96 7.00
C VAL A 131 -13.77 -5.39 6.65
N TYR A 132 -12.91 -4.41 6.43
CA TYR A 132 -11.56 -4.63 5.92
C TYR A 132 -10.53 -3.92 6.78
N LEU A 133 -9.39 -4.58 6.99
CA LEU A 133 -8.23 -4.00 7.67
C LEU A 133 -7.11 -3.82 6.65
N MET A 134 -6.67 -2.60 6.43
CA MET A 134 -5.52 -2.27 5.59
C MET A 134 -4.31 -1.96 6.48
N ASP A 135 -3.24 -2.73 6.35
CA ASP A 135 -1.96 -2.45 6.98
C ASP A 135 -1.05 -1.69 6.01
N ALA A 136 -0.80 -0.41 6.28
CA ALA A 136 0.07 0.48 5.52
C ALA A 136 1.42 0.73 6.22
N GLY A 137 1.82 -0.14 7.14
CA GLY A 137 3.09 -0.07 7.87
C GLY A 137 3.07 0.93 9.02
N SER A 138 3.12 2.24 8.72
CA SER A 138 3.10 3.29 9.77
C SER A 138 1.71 3.51 10.37
N TYR A 139 0.68 3.16 9.60
CA TYR A 139 -0.73 3.33 9.93
C TYR A 139 -1.48 2.07 9.52
N MET A 140 -2.54 1.75 10.25
CA MET A 140 -3.52 0.77 9.83
C MET A 140 -4.86 1.46 9.61
N TYR A 141 -5.58 1.10 8.55
CA TYR A 141 -6.90 1.61 8.26
C TYR A 141 -7.92 0.50 8.44
N LEU A 142 -8.93 0.74 9.26
CA LEU A 142 -10.06 -0.13 9.40
C LEU A 142 -11.22 0.47 8.62
N TYR A 143 -11.60 -0.15 7.52
CA TYR A 143 -12.75 0.24 6.73
C TYR A 143 -13.98 -0.58 7.12
N ILE A 144 -15.10 0.10 7.36
CA ILE A 144 -16.36 -0.52 7.76
C ILE A 144 -17.42 -0.16 6.73
N GLY A 145 -17.94 -1.17 6.03
CA GLY A 145 -19.01 -0.98 5.07
C GLY A 145 -20.30 -0.44 5.71
N LYS A 146 -21.04 0.35 4.96
CA LYS A 146 -22.30 0.95 5.40
C LYS A 146 -23.44 -0.06 5.66
N ASP A 147 -23.40 -1.21 4.98
CA ASP A 147 -24.44 -2.24 5.01
C ASP A 147 -23.98 -3.46 5.83
N VAL A 148 -23.00 -3.28 6.71
CA VAL A 148 -22.47 -4.34 7.59
C VAL A 148 -23.57 -4.80 8.57
N PRO A 149 -23.75 -6.12 8.79
CA PRO A 149 -24.75 -6.62 9.73
C PRO A 149 -24.54 -6.13 11.17
N ASP A 150 -25.61 -5.68 11.82
CA ASP A 150 -25.59 -5.21 13.22
C ASP A 150 -25.01 -6.25 14.19
N SER A 151 -25.20 -7.55 13.92
CA SER A 151 -24.64 -8.65 14.71
C SER A 151 -23.11 -8.71 14.64
N PHE A 152 -22.53 -8.39 13.48
CA PHE A 152 -21.09 -8.33 13.26
C PHE A 152 -20.49 -7.09 13.94
N CYS A 153 -21.14 -5.93 13.79
CA CYS A 153 -20.74 -4.70 14.49
C CYS A 153 -20.78 -4.87 16.02
N SER A 154 -21.84 -5.49 16.54
CA SER A 154 -21.98 -5.71 17.98
C SER A 154 -20.92 -6.68 18.52
N SER A 155 -20.54 -7.69 17.73
CA SER A 155 -19.57 -8.71 18.15
C SER A 155 -18.12 -8.20 18.12
N LEU A 156 -17.75 -7.35 17.15
CA LEU A 156 -16.38 -6.85 16.99
C LEU A 156 -16.12 -5.50 17.68
N PHE A 157 -17.10 -4.60 17.64
CA PHE A 157 -16.95 -3.23 18.15
C PHE A 157 -17.78 -2.96 19.40
N GLY A 158 -18.67 -3.88 19.80
CA GLY A 158 -19.57 -3.66 20.93
C GLY A 158 -20.66 -2.60 20.68
N VAL A 159 -20.85 -2.18 19.42
CA VAL A 159 -21.85 -1.17 19.03
C VAL A 159 -22.83 -1.74 18.01
N VAL A 160 -24.07 -1.22 18.03
CA VAL A 160 -25.17 -1.75 17.20
C VAL A 160 -25.07 -1.29 15.76
N LYS A 161 -24.62 -0.04 15.51
CA LYS A 161 -24.54 0.53 14.16
C LYS A 161 -23.12 0.99 13.82
N PRO A 162 -22.72 0.90 12.54
CA PRO A 162 -21.44 1.44 12.07
C PRO A 162 -21.24 2.93 12.34
N LEU A 163 -22.32 3.74 12.29
CA LEU A 163 -22.25 5.18 12.54
C LEU A 163 -21.98 5.53 14.02
N ASP A 164 -22.25 4.62 14.95
CA ASP A 164 -22.06 4.85 16.39
C ASP A 164 -20.61 4.55 16.82
N ILE A 165 -19.76 4.13 15.87
CA ILE A 165 -18.34 3.89 16.11
C ILE A 165 -17.64 5.24 16.23
N ASP A 166 -17.21 5.58 17.44
CA ASP A 166 -16.39 6.76 17.66
C ASP A 166 -15.04 6.61 16.95
N PRO A 167 -14.69 7.49 15.98
CA PRO A 167 -13.38 7.48 15.34
C PRO A 167 -12.22 7.64 16.35
N ALA A 168 -12.49 8.16 17.56
CA ALA A 168 -11.52 8.33 18.64
C ALA A 168 -11.37 7.09 19.57
N MET A 169 -12.23 6.07 19.43
CA MET A 169 -12.16 4.81 20.20
C MET A 169 -10.85 4.04 20.00
N VAL A 170 -10.07 4.45 19.00
CA VAL A 170 -8.80 3.87 18.57
C VAL A 170 -7.59 4.34 19.40
N SER A 171 -7.80 5.22 20.36
CA SER A 171 -6.73 5.73 21.25
C SER A 171 -6.34 4.78 22.41
N SER A 172 -6.87 3.55 22.44
CA SER A 172 -6.43 2.53 23.40
C SER A 172 -4.92 2.26 23.24
N PRO A 173 -4.12 2.22 24.33
CA PRO A 173 -2.66 2.06 24.29
C PRO A 173 -2.18 0.75 23.63
N THR A 174 -3.08 -0.17 23.28
CA THR A 174 -2.79 -1.43 22.56
C THR A 174 -2.90 -1.34 21.04
N LEU A 175 -3.62 -0.36 20.49
CA LEU A 175 -3.85 -0.17 19.04
C LEU A 175 -3.20 1.13 18.57
N LEU A 176 -1.87 1.18 18.64
CA LEU A 176 -1.11 2.34 18.18
C LEU A 176 -1.33 2.55 16.67
N ASN A 177 -1.81 3.73 16.26
CA ASN A 177 -1.94 4.20 14.86
C ASN A 177 -2.96 3.49 13.95
N CYS A 178 -4.08 3.01 14.50
CA CYS A 178 -5.23 2.61 13.68
C CYS A 178 -6.13 3.85 13.37
N TYR A 179 -6.61 3.97 12.14
CA TYR A 179 -7.61 4.96 11.71
C TYR A 179 -8.86 4.23 11.22
N ILE A 180 -10.03 4.64 11.68
CA ILE A 180 -11.30 4.08 11.20
C ILE A 180 -11.82 4.94 10.04
N LEU A 181 -12.11 4.29 8.92
CA LEU A 181 -12.78 4.87 7.76
C LEU A 181 -14.20 4.29 7.71
N ILE A 182 -15.20 5.14 7.98
CA ILE A 182 -16.64 4.84 7.88
C ILE A 182 -17.16 5.39 6.56
#